data_AF-I4EI81-F1
#
_entry.id   AF-I4EI81-F1
#
_cell.length_a   1.000
_cell.length_b   1.000
_cell.length_c   1.000
_cell.angle_alpha   90.00
_cell.angle_beta   90.00
_cell.angle_gamma   90.00
#
_symmetry.space_group_name_H-M   'P 1'
#
loop_
_entity.id
_entity.type
_entity.pdbx_description
1 polymer ?
#
loop_
_entity_poly.entity_id
_entity_poly.type
_entity_poly.pdbx_seq_one_letter_code
_entity_poly.pdbx_strand_id
1 'polypeptide(L)'
;MTTSVGWGFGSSGVNPSEVTHAQQEETLGRIHRGMAVYNVEGHRIGSVGGVLRAPGDRAFAVVVRTGWFGLGKELYIPLQYVNVWGNQVSLSVDRHVIHRMGWDKRPAYLEKPVTEPTVEEHGAPAKA
;
A
#
# COMPACT_ATOMS: atom_id res chain seq x y z
N MET A 1 13.06 -4.74 -57.65
CA MET A 1 13.34 -5.18 -56.28
C MET A 1 13.15 -3.97 -55.38
N THR A 2 12.03 -3.87 -54.68
CA THR A 2 11.75 -2.78 -53.73
C THR A 2 11.63 -3.46 -52.36
N THR A 3 12.57 -3.20 -51.47
CA THR A 3 12.47 -3.66 -50.08
C THR A 3 11.84 -2.53 -49.30
N SER A 4 10.54 -2.66 -49.01
CA SER A 4 9.82 -1.77 -48.10
C SER A 4 10.35 -2.03 -46.69
N VAL A 5 11.10 -1.08 -46.13
CA VAL A 5 11.45 -1.07 -44.71
C VAL A 5 10.37 -0.25 -44.01
N GLY A 6 9.27 -0.92 -43.68
CA GLY A 6 8.23 -0.38 -42.82
C GLY A 6 8.72 -0.41 -41.37
N TRP A 7 9.03 0.75 -40.82
CA TRP A 7 9.24 0.93 -39.38
C TRP A 7 7.89 0.82 -38.67
N GLY A 8 7.51 -0.40 -38.29
CA GLY A 8 6.37 -0.65 -37.43
C GLY A 8 6.72 -0.38 -35.98
N PHE A 9 6.56 0.86 -35.51
CA PHE A 9 6.50 1.16 -34.08
C PHE A 9 5.07 0.88 -33.59
N GLY A 10 4.72 -0.41 -33.50
CA GLY A 10 3.59 -0.84 -32.70
C GLY A 10 4.05 -0.96 -31.26
N SER A 11 3.53 -0.10 -30.38
CA SER A 11 3.26 -0.49 -29.00
C SER A 11 2.26 0.48 -28.38
N SER A 12 1.02 0.01 -28.41
CA SER A 12 -0.04 0.16 -27.41
C SER A 12 0.09 1.37 -26.49
N GLY A 13 -0.86 2.31 -26.62
CA GLY A 13 -1.08 3.35 -25.64
C GLY A 13 -1.35 2.72 -24.28
N VAL A 14 -0.32 2.60 -23.45
CA VAL A 14 -0.49 2.25 -22.05
C VAL A 14 -1.03 3.50 -21.39
N ASN A 15 -2.28 3.47 -20.93
CA ASN A 15 -2.83 4.61 -20.23
C ASN A 15 -2.02 4.81 -18.94
N PRO A 16 -1.53 6.03 -18.64
CA PRO A 16 -0.72 6.28 -17.45
C PRO A 16 -1.44 5.90 -16.14
N SER A 17 -2.78 5.90 -16.14
CA SER A 17 -3.62 5.39 -15.06
C SER A 17 -3.51 3.88 -14.84
N GLU A 18 -3.37 3.08 -15.90
CA GLU A 18 -3.22 1.61 -15.81
C GLU A 18 -1.83 1.22 -15.30
N VAL A 19 -0.78 1.93 -15.75
CA VAL A 19 0.59 1.74 -15.25
C VAL A 19 0.66 2.01 -13.75
N THR A 20 0.01 3.09 -13.31
CA THR A 20 0.01 3.50 -11.90
C THR A 20 -0.67 2.47 -11.01
N HIS A 21 -1.79 1.89 -11.45
CA HIS A 21 -2.49 0.85 -10.68
C HIS A 21 -1.68 -0.44 -10.57
N ALA A 22 -1.12 -0.93 -11.66
CA ALA A 22 -0.32 -2.16 -11.65
C ALA A 22 0.91 -2.04 -10.74
N GLN A 23 1.59 -0.88 -10.78
CA GLN A 23 2.73 -0.59 -9.90
C GLN A 23 2.33 -0.48 -8.43
N GLN A 24 1.15 0.10 -8.15
CA GLN A 24 0.62 0.18 -6.79
C GLN A 24 0.29 -1.21 -6.25
N GLU A 25 -0.40 -2.06 -7.02
CA GLU A 25 -0.71 -3.44 -6.64
C GLU A 25 0.55 -4.28 -6.39
N GLU A 26 1.59 -4.14 -7.24
CA GLU A 26 2.88 -4.79 -6.99
C GLU A 26 3.51 -4.33 -5.67
N THR A 27 3.50 -3.02 -5.42
CA THR A 27 4.04 -2.44 -4.18
C THR A 27 3.28 -2.97 -2.96
N LEU A 28 1.95 -3.09 -3.05
CA LEU A 28 1.11 -3.63 -2.00
C LEU A 28 1.38 -5.11 -1.72
N GLY A 29 1.60 -5.92 -2.77
CA GLY A 29 1.97 -7.33 -2.62
C GLY A 29 3.27 -7.53 -1.84
N ARG A 30 4.11 -6.50 -1.74
CA ARG A 30 5.36 -6.50 -0.98
C ARG A 30 5.20 -5.95 0.44
N ILE A 31 4.06 -5.36 0.79
CA ILE A 31 3.78 -4.81 2.11
C ILE A 31 3.00 -5.83 2.93
N HIS A 32 3.60 -6.31 4.02
CA HIS A 32 2.94 -7.21 4.96
C HIS A 32 2.94 -6.65 6.38
N ARG A 33 2.03 -7.19 7.20
CA ARG A 33 1.91 -6.81 8.60
C ARG A 33 3.22 -7.03 9.34
N GLY A 34 3.55 -6.12 10.26
CA GLY A 34 4.74 -6.20 11.10
C GLY A 34 6.02 -5.64 10.46
N MET A 35 6.04 -5.33 9.16
CA MET A 35 7.19 -4.66 8.55
C MET A 35 7.54 -3.37 9.29
N ALA A 36 8.83 -3.15 9.53
CA ALA A 36 9.29 -1.93 10.16
C ALA A 36 9.14 -0.74 9.20
N VAL A 37 8.63 0.37 9.72
CA VAL A 37 8.42 1.62 8.97
C VAL A 37 9.42 2.66 9.44
N TYR A 38 10.16 3.25 8.50
CA TYR A 38 11.18 4.26 8.74
C TYR A 38 10.85 5.58 8.02
N ASN A 39 11.30 6.71 8.56
CA ASN A 39 11.27 7.97 7.83
C ASN A 39 12.45 8.07 6.84
N VAL A 40 12.46 9.15 6.06
CA VAL A 40 13.56 9.51 5.14
C VAL A 40 14.92 9.65 5.84
N GLU A 41 14.96 9.98 7.14
CA GLU A 41 16.19 10.08 7.93
C GLU A 41 16.68 8.71 8.47
N GLY A 42 15.96 7.61 8.22
CA GLY A 42 16.28 6.28 8.73
C GLY A 42 15.83 6.04 10.18
N HIS A 43 15.03 6.94 10.77
CA HIS A 43 14.43 6.76 12.08
C HIS A 43 13.19 5.88 12.00
N ARG A 44 13.13 4.85 12.87
CA ARG A 44 11.96 3.97 12.95
C ARG A 44 10.76 4.73 13.53
N ILE A 45 9.67 4.75 12.78
CA ILE A 45 8.39 5.34 13.17
C ILE A 45 7.48 4.30 13.85
N GLY A 46 7.50 3.06 13.36
CA GLY A 46 6.58 2.04 13.83
C GLY A 46 6.63 0.74 13.03
N SER A 47 5.47 0.10 12.90
CA SER A 47 5.29 -1.09 12.06
C SER A 47 3.98 -1.04 11.27
N VAL A 48 3.94 -1.75 10.14
CA VAL A 48 2.74 -1.91 9.31
C VAL A 48 1.67 -2.68 10.08
N GLY A 49 0.50 -2.07 10.27
CA GLY A 49 -0.69 -2.67 10.86
C GLY A 49 -1.57 -3.38 9.82
N GLY A 50 -1.54 -2.93 8.57
CA GLY A 50 -2.28 -3.46 7.42
C GLY A 50 -2.37 -2.46 6.27
N VAL A 51 -3.16 -2.78 5.25
CA VAL A 51 -3.45 -1.92 4.10
C VAL A 51 -4.97 -1.73 4.00
N LEU A 52 -5.38 -0.52 3.66
CA LEU A 52 -6.77 -0.14 3.36
C LEU A 52 -6.88 0.21 1.89
N ARG A 53 -7.99 -0.20 1.29
CA ARG A 53 -8.39 0.18 -0.05
C ARG A 53 -9.54 1.20 0.05
N ALA A 54 -9.49 2.23 -0.79
CA ALA A 54 -10.64 3.11 -0.99
C ALA A 54 -11.61 2.44 -1.98
N PRO A 55 -12.93 2.61 -1.81
CA PRO A 55 -13.93 2.14 -2.76
C PRO A 55 -13.67 2.71 -4.16
N GLY A 56 -13.79 1.87 -5.19
CA GLY A 56 -13.59 2.27 -6.59
C GLY A 56 -12.13 2.25 -7.05
N ASP A 57 -11.24 1.53 -6.35
CA ASP A 57 -9.88 1.15 -6.75
C ASP A 57 -8.84 2.28 -6.85
N ARG A 58 -9.18 3.52 -6.51
CA ARG A 58 -8.29 4.67 -6.84
C ARG A 58 -7.26 5.04 -5.78
N ALA A 59 -7.35 4.50 -4.57
CA ALA A 59 -6.43 4.89 -3.51
C ALA A 59 -6.20 3.77 -2.48
N PHE A 60 -4.95 3.63 -2.08
CA PHE A 60 -4.53 2.73 -1.01
C PHE A 60 -3.88 3.53 0.11
N ALA A 61 -4.12 3.10 1.34
CA ALA A 61 -3.42 3.61 2.51
C ALA A 61 -2.80 2.48 3.32
N VAL A 62 -1.54 2.65 3.69
CA VAL A 62 -0.84 1.78 4.64
C VAL A 62 -1.14 2.28 6.04
N VAL A 63 -1.65 1.39 6.88
CA VAL A 63 -1.87 1.66 8.31
C VAL A 63 -0.56 1.41 9.04
N VAL A 64 -0.03 2.43 9.70
CA VAL A 64 1.22 2.35 10.47
C VAL A 64 0.90 2.52 11.95
N ARG A 65 1.25 1.53 12.76
CA ARG A 65 1.12 1.59 14.22
C ARG A 65 2.39 2.21 14.79
N THR A 66 2.26 3.41 15.35
CA THR A 66 3.39 4.13 15.95
C THR A 66 3.63 3.69 17.40
N GLY A 67 4.81 4.01 17.94
CA GLY A 67 5.18 3.77 19.34
C GLY A 67 5.69 2.36 19.63
N TRP A 68 6.12 2.14 20.88
CA TRP A 68 6.64 0.86 21.36
C TRP A 68 5.49 -0.16 21.44
N PHE A 69 5.62 -1.31 20.76
CA PHE A 69 4.59 -2.37 20.65
C PHE A 69 3.19 -1.92 20.18
N GLY A 70 3.07 -0.81 19.46
CA GLY A 70 1.78 -0.36 18.91
C GLY A 70 0.82 0.26 19.93
N LEU A 71 1.36 0.76 21.05
CA LEU A 71 0.67 1.60 22.03
C LEU A 71 0.55 3.08 21.60
N GLY A 72 1.15 3.45 20.48
CA GLY A 72 0.99 4.78 19.89
C GLY A 72 -0.25 4.88 19.00
N LYS A 73 -0.31 5.96 18.24
CA LYS A 73 -1.41 6.25 17.30
C LYS A 73 -1.27 5.42 16.02
N GLU A 74 -2.38 5.21 15.34
CA GLU A 74 -2.38 4.73 13.96
C GLU A 74 -2.20 5.90 13.00
N LEU A 75 -1.38 5.71 11.98
CA LEU A 75 -1.23 6.63 10.86
C LEU A 75 -1.76 5.98 9.59
N TYR A 76 -2.52 6.74 8.82
CA TYR A 76 -3.13 6.35 7.56
C TYR A 76 -2.34 7.00 6.42
N ILE A 77 -1.34 6.28 5.90
CA ILE A 77 -0.37 6.84 4.94
C ILE A 77 -0.75 6.46 3.51
N PRO A 78 -0.98 7.43 2.61
CA PRO A 78 -1.24 7.12 1.20
C PRO A 78 -0.05 6.41 0.56
N LEU A 79 -0.33 5.38 -0.25
CA LEU A 79 0.70 4.52 -0.85
C LEU A 79 1.75 5.29 -1.67
N GLN A 80 1.38 6.44 -2.27
CA GLN A 80 2.31 7.31 -3.00
C GLN A 80 3.47 7.87 -2.16
N TYR A 81 3.34 7.86 -0.82
CA TYR A 81 4.40 8.28 0.11
C TYR A 81 5.19 7.11 0.68
N VAL A 82 4.89 5.88 0.24
CA VAL A 82 5.44 4.64 0.75
C VAL A 82 6.37 4.04 -0.29
N ASN A 83 7.59 3.70 0.11
CA ASN A 83 8.50 2.91 -0.69
C ASN A 83 8.86 1.63 0.05
N VAL A 84 8.98 0.53 -0.69
CA VAL A 84 9.35 -0.78 -0.14
C VAL A 84 10.77 -1.13 -0.57
N TRP A 85 11.67 -1.28 0.40
CA TRP A 85 13.08 -1.60 0.19
C TRP A 85 13.42 -2.87 0.96
N GLY A 86 13.70 -3.97 0.27
CA GLY A 86 13.92 -5.27 0.92
C GLY A 86 12.74 -5.65 1.82
N ASN A 87 13.00 -5.82 3.12
CA ASN A 87 12.00 -6.15 4.14
C ASN A 87 11.58 -4.95 5.02
N GLN A 88 11.72 -3.72 4.52
CA GLN A 88 11.36 -2.50 5.24
C GLN A 88 10.56 -1.55 4.37
N VAL A 89 9.74 -0.75 5.05
CA VAL A 89 8.96 0.33 4.45
C VAL A 89 9.60 1.65 4.82
N SER A 90 9.90 2.50 3.83
CA SER A 90 10.33 3.87 4.05
C SER A 90 9.25 4.85 3.61
N LEU A 91 9.14 5.95 4.36
CA LEU A 91 8.29 7.06 4.03
C LEU A 91 9.09 8.15 3.34
N SER A 92 8.55 8.67 2.23
CA SER A 92 9.14 9.80 1.49
C SER A 92 8.96 11.15 2.19
N VAL A 93 8.59 11.15 3.47
CA VAL A 93 8.22 12.36 4.22
C VAL A 93 8.87 12.36 5.60
N ASP A 94 9.26 13.55 6.04
CA ASP A 94 9.83 13.74 7.37
C ASP A 94 8.80 13.61 8.50
N ARG A 95 9.23 13.13 9.67
CA ARG A 95 8.39 12.90 10.85
C ARG A 95 7.68 14.17 11.35
N HIS A 96 8.29 15.35 11.21
CA HIS A 96 7.69 16.61 11.66
C HIS A 96 6.55 17.04 10.74
N VAL A 97 6.53 16.54 9.49
CA VAL A 97 5.48 16.82 8.52
C VAL A 97 4.30 15.87 8.73
N ILE A 98 4.54 14.60 9.09
CA ILE A 98 3.50 13.58 9.33
C ILE A 98 2.36 14.11 10.23
N HIS A 99 2.70 14.78 11.35
CA HIS A 99 1.70 15.32 12.27
C HIS A 99 0.83 16.45 11.70
N ARG A 100 1.28 17.12 10.64
CA ARG A 100 0.55 18.19 9.96
C ARG A 100 -0.28 17.70 8.78
N MET A 101 -0.08 16.46 8.34
CA MET A 101 -0.76 15.88 7.19
C MET A 101 -2.14 15.31 7.52
N GLY A 102 -2.53 15.28 8.81
CA GLY A 102 -3.80 14.73 9.25
C GLY A 102 -3.89 13.20 9.10
N TRP A 103 -2.76 12.52 8.93
CA TRP A 103 -2.70 11.06 8.80
C TRP A 103 -3.02 10.33 10.10
N ASP A 104 -3.11 11.03 11.23
CA ASP A 104 -3.56 10.50 12.51
C ASP A 104 -5.07 10.24 12.56
N LYS A 105 -5.82 10.74 11.56
CA LYS A 105 -7.25 10.48 11.41
C LYS A 105 -7.49 9.50 10.30
N ARG A 106 -8.31 8.49 10.57
CA ARG A 106 -8.81 7.59 9.55
C ARG A 106 -9.68 8.38 8.56
N PRO A 107 -9.33 8.44 7.26
CA PRO A 107 -10.19 9.05 6.26
C PRO A 107 -11.50 8.27 6.13
N ALA A 108 -12.62 8.99 6.05
CA ALA A 108 -13.97 8.41 6.00
C ALA A 108 -14.21 7.52 4.75
N TYR A 109 -13.42 7.74 3.70
CA TYR A 109 -13.50 7.01 2.44
C TYR A 109 -12.67 5.71 2.42
N LEU A 110 -11.95 5.35 3.50
CA LEU A 110 -11.19 4.10 3.54
C LEU A 110 -12.02 2.97 4.12
N GLU A 111 -12.12 1.87 3.37
CA GLU A 111 -12.77 0.64 3.84
C GLU A 111 -12.05 0.06 5.06
N LYS A 112 -12.69 -0.91 5.73
CA LYS A 112 -12.05 -1.63 6.85
C LYS A 112 -10.76 -2.31 6.36
N PRO A 113 -9.76 -2.47 7.26
CA PRO A 113 -8.54 -3.19 6.92
C PRO A 113 -8.91 -4.52 6.29
N VAL A 114 -8.36 -4.78 5.11
CA VAL A 114 -8.30 -6.13 4.56
C VAL A 114 -7.24 -6.84 5.40
N THR A 115 -7.60 -7.16 6.64
CA THR A 115 -6.95 -8.27 7.34
C THR A 115 -7.22 -9.51 6.53
N GLU A 116 -6.16 -10.24 6.20
CA GLU A 116 -6.06 -11.53 5.50
C GLU A 116 -7.32 -12.42 5.45
N PRO A 117 -7.43 -13.27 4.41
CA PRO A 117 -8.66 -13.97 4.07
C PRO A 117 -9.17 -14.68 5.30
N THR A 118 -10.46 -14.50 5.56
CA THR A 118 -11.21 -15.53 6.26
C THR A 118 -10.93 -16.82 5.51
N VAL A 119 -10.03 -17.65 6.05
CA VAL A 119 -10.20 -19.09 5.96
C VAL A 119 -11.58 -19.32 6.54
N GLU A 120 -12.59 -19.20 5.66
CA GLU A 120 -13.87 -19.82 5.87
C GLU A 120 -13.53 -21.29 5.91
N GLU A 121 -13.27 -21.76 7.12
CA GLU A 121 -13.25 -23.17 7.46
C GLU A 121 -14.61 -23.71 7.03
N HIS A 122 -14.65 -24.16 5.79
CA HIS A 122 -15.62 -25.08 5.24
C HIS A 122 -15.66 -26.27 6.19
N GLY A 123 -16.59 -26.22 7.15
CA GLY A 123 -16.57 -27.14 8.27
C GLY A 123 -17.88 -27.22 9.03
N ALA A 124 -19.02 -26.89 8.41
CA ALA A 124 -20.27 -27.50 8.82
C ALA A 124 -20.32 -28.92 8.24
N PRO A 125 -20.36 -29.96 9.08
CA PRO A 125 -21.28 -31.04 8.84
C PRO A 125 -22.47 -30.92 9.80
N ALA A 126 -23.63 -31.07 9.17
CA ALA A 126 -24.92 -31.11 9.80
C ALA A 126 -25.01 -32.13 10.94
N LYS A 127 -25.95 -31.85 11.85
CA LYS A 127 -26.57 -32.76 12.81
C LYS A 127 -26.57 -34.24 12.38
N ALA A 128 -26.25 -35.11 13.33
CA ALA A 128 -27.10 -36.24 13.72
C ALA A 128 -26.98 -36.43 15.23
#